data_AF-A0A7Y0ENE2-F1
#
_entry.id   AF-A0A7Y0ENE2-F1
#
_cell.length_a   1.000
_cell.length_b   1.000
_cell.length_c   1.000
_cell.angle_alpha   90.00
_cell.angle_beta   90.00
_cell.angle_gamma   90.00
#
_symmetry.space_group_name_H-M   'P 1'
#
loop_
_entity.id
_entity.type
_entity.pdbx_description
1 polymer ?
#
loop_
_entity_poly.entity_id
_entity_poly.type
_entity_poly.pdbx_seq_one_letter_code
_entity_poly.pdbx_strand_id
1 'polypeptide(L)'
;MTNANDELAGVSAVAIRQVRIHTVLEGMTMEHIAERTGVCRETVSRRLKSTDMKVADYMSLCHSVGMDPADNLDDAIAAASRFRSEGAGHASR
;
A
#
# COMPACT_ATOMS: atom_id res chain seq x y z
N MET A 1 6.95 14.03 15.59
CA MET A 1 7.63 12.73 15.81
C MET A 1 7.40 11.91 14.57
N THR A 2 8.36 11.91 13.65
CA THR A 2 8.32 11.09 12.43
C THR A 2 8.67 9.66 12.87
N ASN A 3 7.80 8.69 12.59
CA ASN A 3 8.03 7.32 13.02
C ASN A 3 9.19 6.75 12.20
N ALA A 4 10.13 6.01 12.81
CA ALA A 4 11.25 5.41 12.09
C ALA A 4 10.84 4.44 10.96
N ASN A 5 9.55 4.07 10.89
CA ASN A 5 8.97 3.33 9.77
C ASN A 5 8.69 4.17 8.51
N ASP A 6 8.73 5.51 8.60
CA ASP A 6 8.49 6.41 7.47
C ASP A 6 9.75 6.64 6.62
N GLU A 7 10.94 6.36 7.14
CA GLU A 7 12.19 6.84 6.49
C GLU A 7 12.63 6.02 5.27
N LEU A 8 12.11 4.82 5.05
CA LEU A 8 12.40 3.99 3.86
C LEU A 8 11.23 3.05 3.57
N ALA A 9 10.00 3.56 3.50
CA ALA A 9 8.89 2.75 3.02
C ALA A 9 9.18 2.34 1.57
N GLY A 10 9.58 1.07 1.36
CA GLY A 10 9.74 0.50 0.03
C GLY A 10 8.46 0.68 -0.79
N VAL A 11 8.56 0.70 -2.12
CA VAL A 11 7.43 0.92 -3.04
C VAL A 11 6.22 0.05 -2.64
N SER A 12 6.46 -1.21 -2.28
CA SER A 12 5.42 -2.15 -1.81
C SER A 12 4.67 -1.64 -0.58
N ALA A 13 5.37 -1.09 0.42
CA ALA A 13 4.75 -0.57 1.63
C ALA A 13 3.91 0.69 1.34
N VAL A 14 4.39 1.55 0.44
CA VAL A 14 3.66 2.75 0.00
C VAL A 14 2.39 2.35 -0.77
N ALA A 15 2.51 1.42 -1.72
CA ALA A 15 1.39 0.92 -2.51
C ALA A 15 0.31 0.29 -1.62
N ILE A 16 0.69 -0.55 -0.66
CA ILE A 16 -0.26 -1.17 0.28
C ILE A 16 -0.88 -0.11 1.20
N ARG A 17 -0.12 0.91 1.61
CA ARG A 17 -0.66 2.04 2.38
C ARG A 17 -1.72 2.82 1.60
N GLN A 18 -1.52 3.05 0.31
CA GLN A 18 -2.51 3.71 -0.54
C GLN A 18 -3.79 2.88 -0.67
N VAL A 19 -3.67 1.56 -0.87
CA VAL A 19 -4.83 0.65 -0.86
C VAL A 19 -5.61 0.77 0.46
N ARG A 20 -4.92 0.76 1.61
CA ARG A 20 -5.60 0.94 2.91
C ARG A 20 -6.34 2.28 3.00
N ILE A 21 -5.70 3.37 2.58
CA ILE A 21 -6.32 4.70 2.62
C ILE A 21 -7.58 4.71 1.75
N HIS A 22 -7.48 4.20 0.52
CA HIS A 22 -8.62 4.08 -0.37
C HIS A 22 -9.77 3.27 0.26
N THR A 23 -9.48 2.11 0.85
CA THR A 23 -10.52 1.31 1.53
C THR A 23 -11.23 2.06 2.65
N VAL A 24 -10.52 2.91 3.40
CA VAL A 24 -11.11 3.72 4.47
C VAL A 24 -11.99 4.83 3.88
N LEU A 25 -11.53 5.50 2.82
CA LEU A 25 -12.29 6.57 2.16
C LEU A 25 -13.58 6.06 1.51
N GLU A 26 -13.55 4.87 0.93
CA GLU A 26 -14.71 4.21 0.33
C GLU A 26 -15.62 3.49 1.35
N GLY A 27 -15.31 3.56 2.65
CA GLY A 27 -16.08 2.89 3.70
C GLY A 27 -16.10 1.36 3.59
N MET A 28 -15.07 0.76 2.97
CA MET A 28 -14.97 -0.68 2.81
C MET A 28 -14.48 -1.35 4.09
N THR A 29 -15.21 -2.37 4.55
CA THR A 29 -14.79 -3.24 5.65
C THR A 29 -13.92 -4.37 5.12
N MET A 30 -13.22 -5.06 6.03
CA MET A 30 -12.46 -6.26 5.67
C MET A 30 -13.38 -7.37 5.18
N GLU A 31 -14.61 -7.43 5.67
CA GLU A 31 -15.66 -8.36 5.23
C GLU A 31 -16.04 -8.12 3.77
N HIS A 32 -16.24 -6.87 3.33
CA HIS A 32 -16.51 -6.57 1.92
C HIS A 32 -15.37 -7.04 1.01
N ILE A 33 -14.12 -6.82 1.43
CA ILE A 33 -12.94 -7.22 0.66
C ILE A 33 -12.81 -8.75 0.63
N ALA A 34 -13.07 -9.42 1.75
CA ALA A 34 -13.05 -10.87 1.87
C ALA A 34 -14.05 -11.52 0.90
N GLU A 35 -15.28 -11.01 0.85
CA GLU A 35 -16.31 -11.48 -0.09
C GLU A 35 -15.88 -11.33 -1.55
N ARG A 36 -15.30 -10.18 -1.91
CA ARG A 36 -14.86 -9.89 -3.28
C ARG A 36 -13.62 -10.69 -3.71
N THR A 37 -12.76 -11.05 -2.76
CA THR A 37 -11.51 -11.79 -3.03
C THR A 37 -11.65 -13.30 -2.83
N GLY A 38 -12.74 -13.76 -2.21
CA GLY A 38 -12.95 -15.17 -1.86
C GLY A 38 -12.02 -15.70 -0.77
N VAL A 39 -11.32 -14.83 -0.03
CA VAL A 39 -10.47 -15.23 1.10
C VAL A 39 -11.09 -14.83 2.43
N CYS A 40 -10.62 -15.40 3.54
CA CYS A 40 -11.11 -15.01 4.85
C CYS A 40 -10.63 -13.61 5.26
N ARG A 41 -11.41 -12.97 6.14
CA ARG A 41 -11.11 -11.65 6.73
C ARG A 41 -9.71 -11.55 7.32
N GLU A 42 -9.22 -12.63 7.94
CA GLU A 42 -7.88 -12.64 8.55
C GLU A 42 -6.78 -12.51 7.48
N THR A 43 -6.93 -13.19 6.34
CA THR A 43 -6.02 -13.05 5.20
C THR A 43 -6.05 -11.63 4.65
N VAL A 44 -7.22 -11.00 4.54
CA VAL A 44 -7.34 -9.58 4.14
C VAL A 44 -6.59 -8.68 5.11
N SER A 45 -6.80 -8.83 6.42
CA SER A 45 -6.12 -8.06 7.46
C SER A 45 -4.60 -8.20 7.37
N ARG A 46 -4.11 -9.42 7.12
CA ARG A 46 -2.68 -9.70 6.91
C ARG A 46 -2.15 -9.01 5.65
N ARG A 47 -2.86 -9.11 4.53
CA ARG A 47 -2.49 -8.47 3.27
C ARG A 47 -2.40 -6.95 3.41
N LEU A 48 -3.40 -6.32 4.04
CA LEU A 48 -3.42 -4.87 4.29
C LEU A 48 -2.33 -4.39 5.27
N LYS A 49 -1.64 -5.29 5.97
CA LYS A 49 -0.52 -4.93 6.86
C LYS A 49 0.84 -5.37 6.32
N SER A 50 0.85 -6.12 5.23
CA SER A 50 2.09 -6.71 4.72
C SER A 50 2.98 -5.65 4.10
N THR A 51 4.29 -5.86 4.20
CA THR A 51 5.30 -5.13 3.43
C THR A 51 5.86 -5.98 2.29
N ASP A 52 5.57 -7.28 2.31
CA ASP A 52 5.93 -8.26 1.29
C ASP A 52 4.69 -9.09 0.93
N MET A 53 4.27 -9.01 -0.33
CA MET A 53 3.07 -9.68 -0.82
C MET A 53 3.34 -10.21 -2.22
N LYS A 54 2.84 -11.42 -2.51
CA LYS A 54 2.87 -11.94 -3.87
C LYS A 54 2.13 -11.00 -4.80
N VAL A 55 2.70 -10.76 -5.98
CA VAL A 55 2.10 -9.86 -6.98
C VAL A 55 0.66 -10.25 -7.30
N ALA A 56 0.35 -11.54 -7.43
CA ALA A 56 -1.02 -12.00 -7.68
C ALA A 56 -2.01 -11.62 -6.56
N ASP A 57 -1.57 -11.70 -5.29
CA ASP A 57 -2.38 -11.30 -4.14
C ASP A 57 -2.60 -9.78 -4.11
N TYR A 58 -1.57 -9.02 -4.47
CA TYR A 58 -1.65 -7.56 -4.59
C TYR A 58 -2.63 -7.14 -5.70
N MET A 59 -2.51 -7.73 -6.89
CA MET A 59 -3.42 -7.47 -8.01
C MET A 59 -4.87 -7.79 -7.64
N SER A 60 -5.11 -8.96 -7.02
CA SER A 60 -6.44 -9.35 -6.53
C SER A 60 -6.99 -8.35 -5.51
N LEU A 61 -6.15 -7.88 -4.59
CA LEU A 61 -6.52 -6.90 -3.58
C LEU A 61 -6.90 -5.55 -4.22
N CYS A 62 -6.08 -5.00 -5.12
CA CYS A 62 -6.37 -3.75 -5.83
C CYS A 62 -7.71 -3.82 -6.57
N HIS A 63 -7.94 -4.88 -7.36
CA HIS A 63 -9.20 -5.03 -8.08
C HIS A 63 -10.40 -5.17 -7.14
N SER A 64 -10.24 -5.84 -5.99
CA SER A 64 -11.33 -5.98 -5.02
C SER A 64 -11.81 -4.66 -4.43
N VAL A 65 -10.94 -3.65 -4.42
CA VAL A 65 -11.25 -2.30 -3.92
C VAL A 65 -11.53 -1.32 -5.05
N GLY A 66 -11.44 -1.73 -6.32
CA GLY A 66 -11.68 -0.86 -7.48
C GLY A 66 -10.50 0.01 -7.88
N MET A 67 -9.29 -0.34 -7.45
CA MET A 67 -8.05 0.35 -7.84
C MET A 67 -7.36 -0.36 -9.01
N ASP A 68 -6.82 0.41 -9.94
CA ASP A 68 -5.86 -0.11 -10.92
C ASP A 68 -4.51 -0.36 -10.23
N PRO A 69 -3.97 -1.59 -10.30
CA PRO A 69 -2.75 -1.94 -9.59
C PRO A 69 -1.48 -1.32 -10.19
N ALA A 70 -1.47 -1.02 -11.50
CA ALA A 70 -0.32 -0.41 -12.17
C ALA A 70 -0.25 1.09 -11.84
N ASP A 71 -1.37 1.80 -11.94
CA ASP A 71 -1.46 3.22 -11.56
C ASP A 71 -1.05 3.43 -10.09
N ASN A 72 -1.52 2.56 -9.19
CA ASN A 72 -1.14 2.62 -7.77
C ASN A 72 0.35 2.35 -7.55
N LEU A 73 0.99 1.49 -8.35
CA LEU A 73 2.44 1.26 -8.27
C LEU A 73 3.23 2.46 -8.82
N ASP A 74 2.79 3.06 -9.92
CA ASP A 74 3.41 4.26 -10.49
C ASP A 74 3.37 5.42 -9.49
N ASP A 75 2.23 5.63 -8.84
CA ASP A 75 2.06 6.59 -7.76
C ASP A 75 2.98 6.28 -6.57
N ALA A 76 3.08 5.00 -6.18
CA ALA A 76 3.95 4.57 -5.09
C ALA A 76 5.44 4.81 -5.40
N ILE A 77 5.87 4.56 -6.64
CA ILE A 77 7.24 4.82 -7.12
C ILE A 77 7.52 6.33 -7.10
N ALA A 78 6.59 7.15 -7.61
CA ALA A 78 6.69 8.60 -7.60
C ALA A 78 6.77 9.14 -6.17
N ALA A 79 5.94 8.63 -5.25
CA ALA A 79 5.99 9.01 -3.84
C ALA A 79 7.31 8.60 -3.16
N ALA A 80 7.74 7.35 -3.34
CA ALA A 80 8.97 6.84 -2.72
C ALA A 80 10.24 7.53 -3.24
N SER A 81 10.25 7.97 -4.50
CA SER A 81 11.39 8.71 -5.07
C SER A 81 11.54 10.12 -4.50
N ARG A 82 10.43 10.81 -4.19
CA ARG A 82 10.45 12.14 -3.54
C ARG A 82 11.11 12.10 -2.15
N PHE A 83 10.82 11.06 -1.37
CA PHE A 83 11.47 10.85 -0.07
C PHE A 83 12.99 10.64 -0.19
N ARG A 84 13.45 9.93 -1.24
CA ARG A 84 14.90 9.74 -1.48
C ARG A 84 15.61 11.04 -1.87
N SER A 85 14.97 11.92 -2.63
CA SER A 85 15.56 13.22 -2.99
C SER A 85 15.63 14.19 -1.80
N GLU A 86 14.64 14.17 -0.90
CA GLU A 86 14.61 15.07 0.26
C GLU A 86 15.59 14.63 1.36
N GLY A 87 15.79 13.33 1.56
CA GLY A 87 16.80 12.81 2.50
C GLY A 87 18.25 13.09 2.06
N ALA A 88 18.53 13.08 0.75
CA ALA A 88 19.86 13.38 0.21
C ALA A 88 20.27 14.87 0.40
N GLY A 89 19.29 15.78 0.48
CA GLY A 89 19.55 17.21 0.68
C GLY A 89 19.94 17.59 2.12
N HIS A 90 19.63 16.76 3.12
CA HIS A 90 19.92 17.05 4.53
C HIS A 90 21.31 16.56 4.98
N ALA A 91 21.90 15.58 4.29
CA ALA A 91 23.20 15.00 4.66
C ALA A 91 24.43 15.76 4.11
N SER A 92 24.24 16.91 3.46
CA SER A 92 25.31 17.69 2.81
C SER A 92 25.59 19.06 3.47
N ARG A 93 25.47 19.18 4.80
CA ARG A 93 25.86 20.40 5.54
C ARG A 93 26.76 20.10 6.73
#